data_AF-A0AB32WLJ1-F1
#
_entry.id   AF-A0AB32WLJ1-F1
#
_cell.length_a   1.000
_cell.length_b   1.000
_cell.length_c   1.000
_cell.angle_alpha   90.00
_cell.angle_beta   90.00
_cell.angle_gamma   90.00
#
_symmetry.space_group_name_H-M   'P 1'
#
loop_
_entity.id
_entity.type
_entity.pdbx_description
1 polymer ?
#
loop_
_entity_poly.entity_id
_entity_poly.type
_entity_poly.pdbx_seq_one_letter_code
_entity_poly.pdbx_strand_id
1 'polypeptide(L)'
;MVPRHFLLLFFILFGFSCFQAQARFITGRPSPTDLVSDGISTVKSPPYLLLLKPLASAEVSCEQTYGFLPCSTTALGNLFLILVYGYLMYLAATYLSNGSEVLHVIRGPGIVGGLSLPPLGALPNAMLILVSGLSGATETAQSQVSVGMGMLAGSTIMFLTVVWGSCVAVGRCDLRDSVAVDGTITKGFSLTETGVSTDIWTCYAARIMAMSVIPFIIVQVSQILNSTLGRRLAVLIALIVSLSLLVSYCFYQVFQPRVQRRRLAFAKHKHFISGILKHLEKTALGKLLDDNGDPNTEMIRELFETIDENHDGSLSTSELKAFIIGIRFEEIDLDKDDALRKVMADFDISLDSLVQEGEFVRGIEKWIIEAKRTGGTYLEPNNGTFKFIDHFHKQAKREHDLLGSEEQTDEVVEDVENPGWTSLKAVLMLLLGTLIAAAFADPLVDAVDNFSIATSIPSFFISFVALPLASNSSKAVPAIIFASRKKKRTASLTFSELYATVTMNNVLCLSVFLALVYARGLTWDFSSEVLVILIVCIVMGAFASFRTTFPLWTCSVAFLLYPFSLALVYVLVYVFGWS
;
A
#
# COMPACT_ATOMS: atom_id res chain seq x y z
N MET A 1 -5.22 -2.14 -22.53
CA MET A 1 -5.84 -2.85 -21.38
C MET A 1 -5.94 -4.32 -21.78
N VAL A 2 -5.57 -5.25 -20.90
CA VAL A 2 -5.30 -6.70 -21.14
C VAL A 2 -3.93 -6.98 -21.78
N PRO A 3 -2.87 -7.22 -20.96
CA PRO A 3 -2.18 -8.51 -21.04
C PRO A 3 -1.70 -9.08 -19.68
N ARG A 4 -2.10 -8.49 -18.53
CA ARG A 4 -1.71 -9.00 -17.20
C ARG A 4 -2.40 -10.32 -16.82
N HIS A 5 -3.63 -10.55 -17.28
CA HIS A 5 -4.37 -11.79 -17.02
C HIS A 5 -3.86 -12.98 -17.85
N PHE A 6 -3.23 -12.74 -19.01
CA PHE A 6 -2.72 -13.81 -19.87
C PHE A 6 -1.41 -14.40 -19.33
N LEU A 7 -0.55 -13.56 -18.73
CA LEU A 7 0.63 -14.00 -17.99
C LEU A 7 0.22 -14.82 -16.74
N LEU A 8 -0.89 -14.43 -16.11
CA LEU A 8 -1.48 -15.09 -14.94
C LEU A 8 -2.06 -16.47 -15.31
N LEU A 9 -2.74 -16.58 -16.46
CA LEU A 9 -3.18 -17.86 -17.00
C LEU A 9 -1.99 -18.74 -17.42
N PHE A 10 -0.94 -18.14 -17.98
CA PHE A 10 0.28 -18.85 -18.39
C PHE A 10 1.06 -19.39 -17.18
N PHE A 11 1.26 -18.62 -16.12
CA PHE A 11 1.92 -19.12 -14.89
C PHE A 11 1.07 -20.15 -14.13
N ILE A 12 -0.27 -20.00 -14.12
CA ILE A 12 -1.16 -21.00 -13.54
C ILE A 12 -1.11 -22.29 -14.37
N LEU A 13 -1.22 -22.22 -15.70
CA LEU A 13 -1.21 -23.40 -16.58
C LEU A 13 0.18 -24.07 -16.63
N PHE A 14 1.27 -23.30 -16.63
CA PHE A 14 2.64 -23.81 -16.58
C PHE A 14 2.97 -24.42 -15.21
N GLY A 15 2.45 -23.84 -14.12
CA GLY A 15 2.56 -24.41 -12.77
C GLY A 15 1.84 -25.76 -12.61
N PHE A 16 0.69 -25.93 -13.27
CA PHE A 16 -0.04 -27.20 -13.29
C PHE A 16 0.65 -28.30 -14.12
N SER A 17 1.56 -27.96 -15.03
CA SER A 17 2.16 -28.92 -15.96
C SER A 17 3.61 -29.30 -15.64
N CYS A 18 4.31 -28.60 -14.73
CA CYS A 18 5.73 -28.85 -14.45
C CYS A 18 6.06 -29.51 -13.10
N PHE A 19 5.13 -29.66 -12.16
CA PHE A 19 5.48 -30.19 -10.83
C PHE A 19 4.42 -31.16 -10.31
N GLN A 20 4.86 -32.23 -9.63
CA GLN A 20 4.00 -33.17 -8.92
C GLN A 20 3.31 -32.49 -7.73
N ALA A 21 2.35 -31.62 -8.00
CA ALA A 21 1.35 -31.19 -7.05
C ALA A 21 0.15 -32.13 -7.21
N GLN A 22 -0.11 -32.98 -6.21
CA GLN A 22 -1.32 -33.80 -6.19
C GLN A 22 -2.54 -32.89 -5.91
N ALA A 23 -3.22 -32.49 -6.98
CA ALA A 23 -4.58 -31.98 -6.92
C ALA A 23 -5.54 -33.09 -7.38
N ARG A 24 -6.42 -33.58 -6.49
CA ARG A 24 -7.53 -34.46 -6.89
C ARG A 24 -8.68 -33.60 -7.41
N PHE A 25 -8.99 -33.71 -8.70
CA PHE A 25 -10.26 -33.23 -9.25
C PHE A 25 -11.40 -34.16 -8.80
N ILE A 26 -12.37 -33.63 -8.05
CA ILE A 26 -13.59 -34.36 -7.71
C ILE A 26 -14.54 -34.28 -8.92
N THR A 27 -14.44 -35.22 -9.85
CA THR A 27 -15.58 -35.58 -10.71
C THR A 27 -16.37 -36.67 -10.00
N GLY A 28 -17.28 -36.26 -9.11
CA GLY A 28 -18.25 -37.17 -8.51
C GLY A 28 -19.26 -37.60 -9.58
N ARG A 29 -19.16 -38.84 -10.06
CA ARG A 29 -20.25 -39.52 -10.76
C ARG A 29 -21.00 -40.35 -9.71
N PRO A 30 -22.30 -40.12 -9.46
CA PRO A 30 -23.05 -40.97 -8.55
C PRO A 30 -23.25 -42.32 -9.23
N SER A 31 -22.72 -43.39 -8.65
CA SER A 31 -23.02 -44.76 -9.07
C SER A 31 -24.10 -45.29 -8.12
N PRO A 32 -25.25 -45.74 -8.62
CA PRO A 32 -26.32 -46.25 -7.79
C PRO A 32 -26.07 -47.71 -7.37
N THR A 33 -26.49 -48.03 -6.15
CA THR A 33 -27.05 -49.30 -5.63
C THR A 33 -26.56 -50.64 -6.17
N ASP A 34 -26.24 -51.53 -5.22
CA ASP A 34 -26.47 -52.98 -5.18
C ASP A 34 -26.48 -53.75 -6.50
N LEU A 35 -25.59 -54.75 -6.63
CA LEU A 35 -25.95 -56.11 -7.06
C LEU A 35 -24.76 -57.08 -6.88
N VAL A 36 -25.10 -58.22 -6.28
CA VAL A 36 -24.32 -59.46 -6.13
C VAL A 36 -24.13 -60.13 -7.50
N SER A 37 -22.93 -60.69 -7.79
CA SER A 37 -22.80 -61.87 -8.67
C SER A 37 -21.43 -62.57 -8.56
N ASP A 38 -21.50 -63.79 -8.03
CA ASP A 38 -20.71 -65.02 -8.24
C ASP A 38 -19.41 -65.05 -9.09
N GLY A 39 -18.41 -65.73 -8.53
CA GLY A 39 -17.18 -66.09 -9.21
C GLY A 39 -17.28 -67.36 -10.06
N ILE A 40 -16.58 -67.37 -11.19
CA ILE A 40 -16.05 -68.56 -11.86
C ILE A 40 -14.84 -68.18 -12.74
N SER A 41 -13.89 -69.11 -12.78
CA SER A 41 -12.50 -68.96 -13.22
C SER A 41 -12.22 -69.43 -14.65
N THR A 42 -11.13 -68.89 -15.22
CA THR A 42 -10.12 -69.50 -16.12
C THR A 42 -10.06 -69.15 -17.64
N VAL A 43 -8.83 -68.78 -18.07
CA VAL A 43 -8.08 -69.21 -19.30
C VAL A 43 -7.57 -68.12 -20.30
N LYS A 44 -6.23 -67.88 -20.22
CA LYS A 44 -5.15 -67.70 -21.26
C LYS A 44 -4.98 -66.45 -22.17
N SER A 45 -3.89 -65.72 -21.86
CA SER A 45 -2.77 -65.21 -22.73
C SER A 45 -2.70 -63.72 -23.16
N PRO A 46 -1.48 -63.10 -23.24
CA PRO A 46 -1.18 -61.63 -23.29
C PRO A 46 -0.95 -61.11 -24.76
N PRO A 47 -0.52 -59.86 -25.12
CA PRO A 47 0.28 -58.84 -24.38
C PRO A 47 -0.12 -57.35 -24.59
N TYR A 48 0.74 -56.43 -24.11
CA TYR A 48 0.78 -54.97 -24.31
C TYR A 48 0.05 -54.08 -23.28
N LEU A 49 0.71 -53.81 -22.14
CA LEU A 49 1.15 -52.46 -21.74
C LEU A 49 1.87 -52.54 -20.39
N LEU A 50 3.17 -52.88 -20.45
CA LEU A 50 4.11 -52.54 -19.39
C LEU A 50 4.39 -51.04 -19.49
N LEU A 51 3.73 -50.24 -18.66
CA LEU A 51 4.23 -48.90 -18.35
C LEU A 51 3.80 -48.46 -16.95
N LEU A 52 4.73 -48.62 -16.02
CA LEU A 52 4.85 -47.95 -14.71
C LEU A 52 3.61 -47.93 -13.80
N LYS A 53 3.50 -48.96 -12.95
CA LYS A 53 3.14 -48.70 -11.54
C LYS A 53 4.36 -48.04 -10.89
N PRO A 54 4.28 -46.80 -10.37
CA PRO A 54 5.23 -46.37 -9.37
C PRO A 54 5.01 -47.26 -8.15
N LEU A 55 6.10 -47.90 -7.74
CA LEU A 55 6.25 -48.56 -6.46
C LEU A 55 5.71 -47.67 -5.35
N ALA A 56 4.98 -48.27 -4.42
CA ALA A 56 4.67 -47.68 -3.13
C ALA A 56 5.96 -47.22 -2.45
N SER A 57 6.26 -45.94 -2.59
CA SER A 57 7.02 -45.16 -1.63
C SER A 57 6.01 -44.70 -0.61
N ALA A 58 6.22 -45.02 0.67
CA ALA A 58 5.41 -44.50 1.77
C ALA A 58 5.20 -42.99 1.58
N GLU A 59 3.99 -42.59 1.21
CA GLU A 59 3.66 -41.19 0.94
C GLU A 59 3.72 -40.46 2.28
N VAL A 60 4.70 -39.57 2.44
CA VAL A 60 4.62 -38.48 3.42
C VAL A 60 3.44 -37.62 2.95
N SER A 61 2.25 -37.94 3.44
CA SER A 61 1.02 -37.27 3.05
C SER A 61 1.08 -35.84 3.53
N CYS A 62 1.35 -34.93 2.60
CA CYS A 62 1.22 -33.52 2.85
C CYS A 62 -0.25 -33.19 3.17
N GLU A 63 -0.49 -32.57 4.33
CA GLU A 63 -1.84 -32.23 4.77
C GLU A 63 -2.34 -30.98 4.03
N GLN A 64 -3.48 -31.11 3.36
CA GLN A 64 -4.07 -30.03 2.59
C GLN A 64 -4.91 -29.15 3.52
N THR A 65 -4.60 -27.86 3.65
CA THR A 65 -5.25 -26.91 4.58
C THR A 65 -6.78 -26.97 4.57
N TYR A 66 -7.39 -27.10 3.38
CA TYR A 66 -8.85 -27.26 3.24
C TYR A 66 -9.25 -28.55 2.49
N GLY A 67 -8.34 -29.50 2.33
CA GLY A 67 -8.60 -30.76 1.60
C GLY A 67 -8.70 -30.64 0.07
N PHE A 68 -8.48 -29.44 -0.50
CA PHE A 68 -8.47 -29.24 -1.96
C PHE A 68 -7.35 -28.32 -2.45
N LEU A 69 -6.81 -27.45 -1.58
CA LEU A 69 -5.71 -26.57 -1.94
C LEU A 69 -4.39 -27.36 -2.04
N PRO A 70 -3.52 -26.99 -3.00
CA PRO A 70 -2.24 -27.67 -3.19
C PRO A 70 -1.35 -27.49 -1.97
N CYS A 71 -0.60 -28.54 -1.63
CA CYS A 71 0.37 -28.51 -0.55
C CYS A 71 1.67 -29.19 -1.02
N SER A 72 2.81 -28.85 -0.41
CA SER A 72 4.10 -29.47 -0.74
C SER A 72 4.94 -29.75 0.49
N THR A 73 5.76 -30.80 0.41
CA THR A 73 6.81 -31.10 1.40
C THR A 73 8.19 -30.66 0.92
N THR A 74 8.30 -30.18 -0.32
CA THR A 74 9.57 -29.77 -0.92
C THR A 74 9.79 -28.27 -0.77
N ALA A 75 11.04 -27.85 -0.57
CA ALA A 75 11.39 -26.43 -0.45
C ALA A 75 10.94 -25.61 -1.68
N LEU A 76 11.15 -26.14 -2.89
CA LEU A 76 10.75 -25.45 -4.13
C LEU A 76 9.23 -25.36 -4.27
N GLY A 77 8.50 -26.44 -3.97
CA GLY A 77 7.04 -26.43 -3.99
C GLY A 77 6.45 -25.44 -2.99
N ASN A 78 6.98 -25.40 -1.76
CA ASN A 78 6.53 -24.43 -0.75
C ASN A 78 6.90 -22.99 -1.11
N LEU A 79 8.07 -22.75 -1.72
CA LEU A 79 8.41 -21.43 -2.26
C LEU A 79 7.41 -20.98 -3.33
N PHE A 80 7.03 -21.89 -4.23
CA PHE A 80 6.00 -21.59 -5.24
C PHE A 80 4.65 -21.26 -4.59
N LEU A 81 4.22 -22.02 -3.58
CA LEU A 81 2.99 -21.75 -2.83
C LEU A 81 3.04 -20.40 -2.10
N ILE A 82 4.15 -20.07 -1.45
CA ILE A 82 4.36 -18.75 -0.82
C ILE A 82 4.21 -17.63 -1.85
N LEU A 83 4.76 -17.77 -3.05
CA LEU A 83 4.64 -16.77 -4.10
C LEU A 83 3.20 -16.61 -4.61
N VAL A 84 2.50 -17.73 -4.84
CA VAL A 84 1.12 -17.73 -5.33
C VAL A 84 0.16 -17.16 -4.27
N TYR A 85 0.20 -17.70 -3.05
CA TYR A 85 -0.66 -17.22 -1.96
C TYR A 85 -0.26 -15.81 -1.51
N GLY A 86 1.03 -15.47 -1.52
CA GLY A 86 1.51 -14.11 -1.30
C GLY A 86 0.96 -13.13 -2.34
N TYR A 87 0.89 -13.52 -3.62
CA TYR A 87 0.27 -12.68 -4.65
C TYR A 87 -1.25 -12.53 -4.44
N LEU A 88 -1.95 -13.58 -3.99
CA LEU A 88 -3.38 -13.48 -3.65
C LEU A 88 -3.59 -12.56 -2.43
N MET A 89 -2.71 -12.61 -1.43
CA MET A 89 -2.73 -11.67 -0.31
C MET A 89 -2.43 -10.24 -0.74
N TYR A 90 -1.52 -10.04 -1.70
CA TYR A 90 -1.30 -8.74 -2.32
C TYR A 90 -2.57 -8.22 -3.02
N LEU A 91 -3.30 -9.07 -3.74
CA LEU A 91 -4.59 -8.71 -4.33
C LEU A 91 -5.62 -8.34 -3.26
N ALA A 92 -5.73 -9.12 -2.18
CA ALA A 92 -6.61 -8.82 -1.05
C ALA A 92 -6.29 -7.44 -0.46
N ALA A 93 -5.01 -7.16 -0.19
CA ALA A 93 -4.55 -5.87 0.32
C ALA A 93 -4.83 -4.72 -0.66
N THR A 94 -4.72 -4.96 -1.96
CA THR A 94 -5.04 -3.97 -3.00
C THR A 94 -6.54 -3.65 -3.04
N TYR A 95 -7.41 -4.67 -3.00
CA TYR A 95 -8.87 -4.46 -2.95
C TYR A 95 -9.30 -3.76 -1.66
N LEU A 96 -8.71 -4.13 -0.52
CA LEU A 96 -8.96 -3.48 0.77
C LEU A 96 -8.49 -2.02 0.76
N SER A 97 -7.29 -1.76 0.25
CA SER A 97 -6.75 -0.39 0.12
C SER A 97 -7.64 0.46 -0.77
N ASN A 98 -7.91 0.02 -2.00
CA ASN A 98 -8.73 0.77 -2.95
C ASN A 98 -10.16 0.96 -2.44
N GLY A 99 -10.78 -0.09 -1.86
CA GLY A 99 -12.11 0.00 -1.28
C GLY A 99 -12.17 0.97 -0.10
N SER A 100 -11.13 1.01 0.75
CA SER A 100 -11.03 1.95 1.86
C SER A 100 -10.83 3.39 1.37
N GLU A 101 -10.11 3.58 0.26
CA GLU A 101 -9.91 4.88 -0.36
C GLU A 101 -11.23 5.40 -0.93
N VAL A 102 -11.93 4.61 -1.75
CA VAL A 102 -13.28 4.94 -2.28
C VAL A 102 -14.27 5.21 -1.14
N LEU A 103 -14.21 4.45 -0.04
CA LEU A 103 -15.11 4.69 1.09
C LEU A 103 -14.79 6.01 1.82
N HIS A 104 -13.52 6.45 1.80
CA HIS A 104 -13.09 7.71 2.37
C HIS A 104 -13.69 8.92 1.65
N VAL A 105 -13.72 8.85 0.32
CA VAL A 105 -14.32 9.84 -0.59
C VAL A 105 -15.74 10.19 -0.20
N ILE A 106 -16.53 9.14 0.00
CA ILE A 106 -17.99 9.20 0.10
C ILE A 106 -18.39 9.68 1.48
N ARG A 107 -17.61 9.34 2.50
CA ARG A 107 -17.90 9.68 3.90
C ARG A 107 -17.20 10.92 4.41
N GLY A 108 -16.27 11.44 3.62
CA GLY A 108 -15.43 12.55 3.99
C GLY A 108 -14.52 12.28 5.20
N PRO A 109 -13.69 13.27 5.55
CA PRO A 109 -12.88 13.30 6.76
C PRO A 109 -13.77 13.61 7.98
N GLY A 110 -14.62 12.64 8.35
CA GLY A 110 -15.54 12.72 9.50
C GLY A 110 -15.46 11.51 10.43
N ILE A 111 -16.45 11.33 11.30
CA ILE A 111 -16.49 10.29 12.34
C ILE A 111 -16.28 8.88 11.75
N VAL A 112 -16.95 8.57 10.64
CA VAL A 112 -16.83 7.25 10.04
C VAL A 112 -15.48 7.07 9.34
N GLY A 113 -14.96 8.11 8.66
CA GLY A 113 -13.67 8.06 7.99
C GLY A 113 -12.47 7.94 8.95
N GLY A 114 -12.54 8.58 10.12
CA GLY A 114 -11.50 8.48 11.15
C GLY A 114 -11.58 7.21 12.00
N LEU A 115 -12.77 6.60 12.13
CA LEU A 115 -12.96 5.42 12.98
C LEU A 115 -12.81 4.09 12.23
N SER A 116 -13.34 3.97 11.00
CA SER A 116 -13.42 2.68 10.31
C SER A 116 -12.33 2.44 9.27
N LEU A 117 -11.86 3.48 8.58
CA LEU A 117 -10.85 3.35 7.52
C LEU A 117 -9.44 3.00 8.02
N PRO A 118 -8.99 3.52 9.16
CA PRO A 118 -7.62 3.27 9.61
C PRO A 118 -7.35 1.80 9.98
N PRO A 119 -8.27 1.07 10.66
CA PRO A 119 -8.14 -0.38 10.84
C PRO A 119 -8.23 -1.18 9.52
N LEU A 120 -9.07 -0.76 8.56
CA LEU A 120 -9.25 -1.46 7.28
C LEU A 120 -7.94 -1.58 6.49
N GLY A 121 -7.06 -0.58 6.58
CA GLY A 121 -5.75 -0.64 5.92
C GLY A 121 -4.81 -1.70 6.52
N ALA A 122 -4.89 -1.99 7.81
CA ALA A 122 -4.03 -2.98 8.48
C ALA A 122 -4.72 -4.36 8.61
N LEU A 123 -5.95 -4.48 8.08
CA LEU A 123 -6.77 -5.69 8.16
C LEU A 123 -6.12 -6.94 7.55
N PRO A 124 -5.43 -6.90 6.38
CA PRO A 124 -4.76 -8.09 5.86
C PRO A 124 -3.74 -8.67 6.85
N ASN A 125 -2.96 -7.80 7.50
CA ASN A 125 -1.95 -8.19 8.48
C ASN A 125 -2.62 -8.71 9.76
N ALA A 126 -3.67 -8.05 10.23
CA ALA A 126 -4.44 -8.52 11.39
C ALA A 126 -5.09 -9.89 11.13
N MET A 127 -5.63 -10.14 9.94
CA MET A 127 -6.22 -11.42 9.55
C MET A 127 -5.18 -12.53 9.48
N LEU A 128 -4.00 -12.27 8.89
CA LEU A 128 -2.91 -13.24 8.87
C LEU A 128 -2.48 -13.65 10.29
N ILE A 129 -2.35 -12.70 11.23
CA ILE A 129 -2.07 -13.00 12.64
C ILE A 129 -3.21 -13.79 13.29
N LEU A 130 -4.45 -13.36 13.06
CA LEU A 130 -5.64 -14.00 13.62
C LEU A 130 -5.75 -15.46 13.18
N VAL A 131 -5.60 -15.72 11.89
CA VAL A 131 -5.68 -17.07 11.32
C VAL A 131 -4.52 -17.94 11.80
N SER A 132 -3.30 -17.39 11.85
CA SER A 132 -2.13 -18.10 12.41
C SER A 132 -2.32 -18.58 13.85
N GLY A 133 -3.10 -17.84 14.67
CA GLY A 133 -3.36 -18.21 16.07
C GLY A 133 -4.66 -18.99 16.30
N LEU A 134 -5.57 -19.00 15.33
CA LEU A 134 -6.84 -19.74 15.42
C LEU A 134 -6.75 -21.13 14.79
N SER A 135 -5.79 -21.36 13.90
CA SER A 135 -5.66 -22.61 13.16
C SER A 135 -5.09 -23.74 14.03
N GLY A 136 -5.66 -24.93 13.84
CA GLY A 136 -5.23 -26.18 14.48
C GLY A 136 -5.30 -26.24 16.02
N ALA A 137 -4.55 -27.22 16.56
CA ALA A 137 -4.39 -27.46 17.98
C ALA A 137 -3.44 -26.42 18.62
N THR A 138 -3.34 -26.39 19.95
CA THR A 138 -2.50 -25.40 20.66
C THR A 138 -1.02 -25.46 20.26
N GLU A 139 -0.51 -26.63 19.90
CA GLU A 139 0.88 -26.83 19.49
C GLU A 139 1.15 -26.28 18.08
N THR A 140 0.25 -26.56 17.13
CA THR A 140 0.36 -26.01 15.76
C THR A 140 0.18 -24.50 15.77
N ALA A 141 -0.76 -24.00 16.58
CA ALA A 141 -0.96 -22.56 16.78
C ALA A 141 0.29 -21.89 17.37
N GLN A 142 1.03 -22.52 18.28
CA GLN A 142 2.27 -21.93 18.81
C GLN A 142 3.33 -21.75 17.71
N SER A 143 3.52 -22.75 16.83
CA SER A 143 4.44 -22.63 15.69
C SER A 143 3.97 -21.56 14.70
N GLN A 144 2.69 -21.58 14.31
CA GLN A 144 2.15 -20.65 13.33
C GLN A 144 2.09 -19.21 13.84
N VAL A 145 1.90 -18.97 15.14
CA VAL A 145 1.91 -17.62 15.72
C VAL A 145 3.27 -16.93 15.57
N SER A 146 4.37 -17.68 15.46
CA SER A 146 5.69 -17.11 15.12
C SER A 146 5.72 -16.50 13.70
N VAL A 147 4.95 -17.07 12.75
CA VAL A 147 4.76 -16.49 11.40
C VAL A 147 4.08 -15.12 11.52
N GLY A 148 3.02 -15.04 12.34
CA GLY A 148 2.29 -13.81 12.62
C GLY A 148 3.17 -12.73 13.26
N MET A 149 4.00 -13.10 14.24
CA MET A 149 4.93 -12.18 14.90
C MET A 149 6.02 -11.68 13.94
N GLY A 150 6.58 -12.57 13.12
CA GLY A 150 7.56 -12.20 12.10
C GLY A 150 7.00 -11.24 11.06
N MET A 151 5.76 -11.45 10.61
CA MET A 151 5.09 -10.49 9.73
C MET A 151 4.87 -9.13 10.42
N LEU A 152 4.46 -9.08 11.69
CA LEU A 152 4.30 -7.82 12.44
C LEU A 152 5.61 -7.05 12.52
N ALA A 153 6.67 -7.72 12.99
CA ALA A 153 8.00 -7.15 13.10
C ALA A 153 8.54 -6.68 11.74
N GLY A 154 8.49 -7.56 10.76
CA GLY A 154 8.94 -7.31 9.40
C GLY A 154 8.20 -6.16 8.73
N SER A 155 6.88 -6.06 8.91
CA SER A 155 6.08 -4.96 8.35
C SER A 155 6.52 -3.61 8.89
N THR A 156 6.62 -3.49 10.22
CA THR A 156 7.00 -2.25 10.89
C THR A 156 8.44 -1.86 10.53
N ILE A 157 9.36 -2.80 10.58
CA ILE A 157 10.77 -2.54 10.30
C ILE A 157 10.95 -2.21 8.81
N MET A 158 10.34 -2.96 7.89
CA MET A 158 10.39 -2.68 6.44
C MET A 158 9.90 -1.26 6.12
N PHE A 159 8.78 -0.81 6.71
CA PHE A 159 8.30 0.55 6.50
C PHE A 159 9.27 1.62 7.00
N LEU A 160 9.85 1.42 8.18
CA LEU A 160 10.78 2.36 8.81
C LEU A 160 12.19 2.35 8.22
N THR A 161 12.54 1.35 7.42
CA THR A 161 13.89 1.17 6.89
C THR A 161 13.90 1.24 5.36
N VAL A 162 13.41 0.19 4.70
CA VAL A 162 13.42 0.05 3.24
C VAL A 162 12.52 1.08 2.58
N VAL A 163 11.27 1.21 3.03
CA VAL A 163 10.33 2.15 2.40
C VAL A 163 10.71 3.59 2.73
N TRP A 164 10.97 3.88 4.01
CA TRP A 164 11.41 5.21 4.46
C TRP A 164 12.69 5.67 3.75
N GLY A 165 13.71 4.80 3.68
CA GLY A 165 14.98 5.06 3.00
C GLY A 165 14.80 5.26 1.50
N SER A 166 13.94 4.46 0.86
CA SER A 166 13.59 4.63 -0.55
C SER A 166 12.93 5.98 -0.81
N CYS A 167 12.00 6.41 0.04
CA CYS A 167 11.35 7.71 -0.06
C CYS A 167 12.35 8.88 0.02
N VAL A 168 13.34 8.80 0.91
CA VAL A 168 14.42 9.80 0.98
C VAL A 168 15.27 9.78 -0.29
N ALA A 169 15.65 8.59 -0.77
CA ALA A 169 16.52 8.44 -1.94
C ALA A 169 15.88 8.96 -3.23
N VAL A 170 14.60 8.64 -3.49
CA VAL A 170 13.90 9.07 -4.71
C VAL A 170 13.35 10.50 -4.62
N GLY A 171 13.01 10.95 -3.41
CA GLY A 171 12.44 12.28 -3.17
C GLY A 171 13.47 13.40 -3.01
N ARG A 172 14.77 13.08 -3.05
CA ARG A 172 15.86 14.04 -2.83
C ARG A 172 15.78 15.27 -3.74
N CYS A 173 16.02 16.43 -3.14
CA CYS A 173 16.16 17.72 -3.80
C CYS A 173 17.42 18.43 -3.26
N ASP A 174 17.86 19.49 -3.93
CA ASP A 174 18.96 20.32 -3.42
C ASP A 174 18.55 21.01 -2.10
N LEU A 175 19.45 20.98 -1.12
CA LEU A 175 19.28 21.67 0.15
C LEU A 175 19.89 23.07 0.07
N ARG A 176 19.08 24.10 0.31
CA ARG A 176 19.51 25.48 0.58
C ARG A 176 19.09 25.84 2.00
N ASP A 177 20.03 26.32 2.81
CA ASP A 177 19.79 26.66 4.22
C ASP A 177 19.11 25.54 5.03
N SER A 178 19.50 24.28 4.78
CA SER A 178 18.90 23.09 5.41
C SER A 178 17.43 22.83 5.07
N VAL A 179 16.92 23.41 3.98
CA VAL A 179 15.57 23.18 3.45
C VAL A 179 15.67 22.71 1.99
N ALA A 180 14.91 21.66 1.66
CA ALA A 180 14.82 21.13 0.30
C ALA A 180 14.06 22.10 -0.62
N VAL A 181 14.65 22.40 -1.77
CA VAL A 181 14.04 23.24 -2.81
C VAL A 181 13.30 22.35 -3.81
N ASP A 182 11.98 22.48 -3.84
CA ASP A 182 11.07 21.62 -4.61
C ASP A 182 11.50 21.48 -6.08
N GLY A 183 11.59 20.23 -6.56
CA GLY A 183 11.83 19.89 -7.97
C GLY A 183 13.25 20.13 -8.50
N THR A 184 14.19 20.59 -7.67
CA THR A 184 15.57 20.90 -8.08
C THR A 184 16.56 19.80 -7.70
N ILE A 185 17.36 19.34 -8.68
CA ILE A 185 18.53 18.46 -8.46
C ILE A 185 19.66 18.95 -9.37
N THR A 186 20.45 19.88 -8.89
CA THR A 186 21.66 20.37 -9.57
C THR A 186 22.92 19.70 -9.01
N LYS A 187 22.88 19.28 -7.73
CA LYS A 187 24.05 18.81 -6.99
C LYS A 187 24.34 17.31 -7.11
N GLY A 188 23.88 16.67 -8.19
CA GLY A 188 24.17 15.25 -8.48
C GLY A 188 23.82 14.32 -7.31
N PHE A 189 24.77 13.48 -6.86
CA PHE A 189 24.65 12.59 -5.70
C PHE A 189 25.44 13.15 -4.49
N SER A 190 25.05 14.30 -3.96
CA SER A 190 25.63 14.81 -2.72
C SER A 190 24.90 14.25 -1.48
N LEU A 191 25.65 13.59 -0.59
CA LEU A 191 25.11 12.92 0.61
C LEU A 191 24.55 13.90 1.66
N THR A 192 25.07 15.11 1.70
CA THR A 192 24.73 16.13 2.71
C THR A 192 24.03 17.34 2.11
N GLU A 193 24.24 17.62 0.82
CA GLU A 193 23.65 18.79 0.15
C GLU A 193 22.39 18.46 -0.64
N THR A 194 21.99 17.18 -0.70
CA THR A 194 20.66 16.78 -1.19
C THR A 194 19.89 16.05 -0.10
N GLY A 195 18.57 16.18 -0.10
CA GLY A 195 17.71 15.57 0.91
C GLY A 195 16.24 15.89 0.71
N VAL A 196 15.44 15.53 1.70
CA VAL A 196 13.99 15.75 1.71
C VAL A 196 13.61 16.57 2.93
N SER A 197 12.81 17.61 2.75
CA SER A 197 12.21 18.36 3.85
C SER A 197 10.73 18.05 3.98
N THR A 198 10.26 17.99 5.21
CA THR A 198 8.88 17.78 5.61
C THR A 198 8.40 18.95 6.45
N ASP A 199 7.11 18.96 6.76
CA ASP A 199 6.51 19.93 7.67
C ASP A 199 6.58 19.46 9.13
N ILE A 200 6.33 20.39 10.06
CA ILE A 200 6.37 20.09 11.49
C ILE A 200 5.29 19.09 11.93
N TRP A 201 4.20 18.99 11.17
CA TRP A 201 3.12 18.03 11.42
C TRP A 201 3.56 16.58 11.23
N THR A 202 4.50 16.36 10.30
CA THR A 202 5.14 15.06 10.10
C THR A 202 5.93 14.63 11.34
N CYS A 203 6.55 15.56 12.08
CA CYS A 203 7.21 15.26 13.36
C CYS A 203 6.19 14.83 14.43
N TYR A 204 5.02 15.45 14.49
CA TYR A 204 3.95 15.00 15.39
C TYR A 204 3.47 13.59 15.06
N ALA A 205 3.35 13.25 13.77
CA ALA A 205 3.03 11.88 13.34
C ALA A 205 4.10 10.87 13.79
N ALA A 206 5.39 11.23 13.70
CA ALA A 206 6.49 10.41 14.21
C ALA A 206 6.43 10.21 15.74
N ARG A 207 6.04 11.25 16.50
CA ARG A 207 5.84 11.14 17.96
C ARG A 207 4.70 10.21 18.32
N ILE A 208 3.59 10.27 17.59
CA ILE A 208 2.45 9.35 17.77
C ILE A 208 2.87 7.91 17.50
N MET A 209 3.64 7.69 16.43
CA MET A 209 4.23 6.38 16.16
C MET A 209 5.16 5.92 17.27
N ALA A 210 6.01 6.78 17.84
CA ALA A 210 6.85 6.43 18.98
C ALA A 210 6.02 6.02 20.23
N MET A 211 4.85 6.64 20.45
CA MET A 211 3.93 6.24 21.52
C MET A 211 3.27 4.87 21.28
N SER A 212 3.13 4.43 20.02
CA SER A 212 2.57 3.09 19.69
C SER A 212 3.40 1.93 20.25
N VAL A 213 4.63 2.21 20.68
CA VAL A 213 5.59 1.25 21.20
C VAL A 213 5.32 0.91 22.68
N ILE A 214 4.51 1.72 23.40
CA ILE A 214 4.25 1.55 24.84
C ILE A 214 3.73 0.14 25.20
N PRO A 215 2.76 -0.46 24.49
CA PRO A 215 2.30 -1.81 24.84
C PRO A 215 3.37 -2.88 24.67
N PHE A 216 4.26 -2.73 23.68
CA PHE A 216 5.41 -3.63 23.51
C PHE A 216 6.36 -3.58 24.72
N ILE A 217 6.62 -2.37 25.25
CA ILE A 217 7.44 -2.20 26.46
C ILE A 217 6.78 -2.89 27.67
N ILE A 218 5.46 -2.76 27.82
CA ILE A 218 4.72 -3.39 28.92
C ILE A 218 4.86 -4.91 28.87
N VAL A 219 4.70 -5.51 27.69
CA VAL A 219 4.87 -6.96 27.52
C VAL A 219 6.32 -7.37 27.78
N GLN A 220 7.29 -6.60 27.29
CA GLN A 220 8.72 -6.89 27.48
C GLN A 220 9.12 -6.89 28.96
N VAL A 221 8.71 -5.86 29.71
CA VAL A 221 9.01 -5.74 31.16
C VAL A 221 8.38 -6.88 31.95
N SER A 222 7.26 -7.42 31.47
CA SER A 222 6.56 -8.48 32.18
C SER A 222 7.26 -9.84 32.18
N GLN A 223 8.17 -10.09 31.26
CA GLN A 223 8.95 -11.32 31.25
C GLN A 223 9.97 -11.38 32.41
N ILE A 224 10.25 -10.27 33.09
CA ILE A 224 11.06 -10.22 34.32
C ILE A 224 10.28 -10.81 35.52
N LEU A 225 8.95 -10.95 35.39
CA LEU A 225 8.10 -11.52 36.43
C LEU A 225 8.16 -13.06 36.39
N ASN A 226 8.81 -13.66 37.39
CA ASN A 226 8.99 -15.12 37.50
C ASN A 226 7.68 -15.93 37.74
N SER A 227 6.51 -15.29 37.82
CA SER A 227 5.24 -15.97 38.13
C SER A 227 4.36 -16.14 36.89
N THR A 228 3.78 -17.33 36.71
CA THR A 228 2.85 -17.65 35.61
C THR A 228 1.62 -16.75 35.61
N LEU A 229 1.12 -16.42 36.79
CA LEU A 229 -0.01 -15.51 37.01
C LEU A 229 0.38 -14.05 36.66
N GLY A 230 1.61 -13.65 36.99
CA GLY A 230 2.18 -12.34 36.61
C GLY A 230 2.30 -12.18 35.09
N ARG A 231 2.79 -13.21 34.38
CA ARG A 231 2.89 -13.18 32.91
C ARG A 231 1.52 -13.05 32.25
N ARG A 232 0.52 -13.81 32.72
CA ARG A 232 -0.84 -13.73 32.17
C ARG A 232 -1.51 -12.38 32.44
N LEU A 233 -1.35 -11.85 33.65
CA LEU A 233 -1.84 -10.51 34.00
C LEU A 233 -1.18 -9.43 33.15
N ALA A 234 0.11 -9.55 32.87
CA ALA A 234 0.79 -8.54 32.09
C ALA A 234 0.42 -8.55 30.60
N VAL A 235 0.22 -9.72 29.99
CA VAL A 235 -0.36 -9.83 28.64
C VAL A 235 -1.74 -9.16 28.61
N LEU A 236 -2.56 -9.35 29.65
CA LEU A 236 -3.87 -8.70 29.77
C LEU A 236 -3.76 -7.18 29.91
N ILE A 237 -2.83 -6.68 30.74
CA ILE A 237 -2.58 -5.24 30.91
C ILE A 237 -2.13 -4.64 29.57
N ALA A 238 -1.17 -5.27 28.89
CA ALA A 238 -0.71 -4.83 27.59
C ALA A 238 -1.83 -4.84 26.54
N LEU A 239 -2.72 -5.84 26.56
CA LEU A 239 -3.90 -5.88 25.69
C LEU A 239 -4.83 -4.71 25.95
N ILE A 240 -5.15 -4.42 27.22
CA ILE A 240 -6.00 -3.28 27.60
C ILE A 240 -5.37 -1.96 27.16
N VAL A 241 -4.07 -1.77 27.39
CA VAL A 241 -3.36 -0.55 26.97
C VAL A 241 -3.31 -0.43 25.45
N SER A 242 -3.06 -1.53 24.74
CA SER A 242 -3.03 -1.56 23.28
C SER A 242 -4.40 -1.22 22.68
N LEU A 243 -5.49 -1.80 23.20
CA LEU A 243 -6.86 -1.47 22.79
C LEU A 243 -7.22 -0.01 23.12
N SER A 244 -6.79 0.47 24.29
CA SER A 244 -7.02 1.88 24.69
C SER A 244 -6.31 2.85 23.76
N LEU A 245 -5.06 2.54 23.37
CA LEU A 245 -4.31 3.31 22.38
C LEU A 245 -4.95 3.22 20.98
N LEU A 246 -5.50 2.07 20.59
CA LEU A 246 -6.20 1.91 19.31
C LEU A 246 -7.39 2.85 19.25
N VAL A 247 -8.24 2.79 20.27
CA VAL A 247 -9.43 3.63 20.39
C VAL A 247 -9.04 5.10 20.45
N SER A 248 -8.05 5.45 21.27
CA SER A 248 -7.54 6.83 21.37
C SER A 248 -7.00 7.36 20.04
N TYR A 249 -6.27 6.53 19.28
CA TYR A 249 -5.73 6.91 17.98
C TYR A 249 -6.82 7.06 16.92
N CYS A 250 -7.83 6.18 16.90
CA CYS A 250 -9.02 6.35 16.05
C CYS A 250 -9.77 7.65 16.41
N PHE A 251 -9.97 7.95 17.70
CA PHE A 251 -10.56 9.22 18.12
C PHE A 251 -9.71 10.42 17.66
N TYR A 252 -8.39 10.37 17.82
CA TYR A 252 -7.49 11.41 17.33
C TYR A 252 -7.65 11.62 15.82
N GLN A 253 -7.76 10.55 15.03
CA GLN A 253 -7.98 10.63 13.58
C GLN A 253 -9.35 11.20 13.23
N VAL A 254 -10.39 10.94 14.02
CA VAL A 254 -11.71 11.56 13.85
C VAL A 254 -11.68 13.07 14.09
N PHE A 255 -11.02 13.53 15.15
CA PHE A 255 -10.97 14.97 15.48
C PHE A 255 -9.96 15.75 14.65
N GLN A 256 -8.88 15.10 14.20
CA GLN A 256 -7.85 15.70 13.37
C GLN A 256 -7.54 14.84 12.14
N PRO A 257 -8.47 14.74 11.16
CA PRO A 257 -8.26 14.01 9.91
C PRO A 257 -7.35 14.80 8.95
N ARG A 258 -6.23 15.33 9.46
CA ARG A 258 -5.35 16.26 8.75
C ARG A 258 -4.59 15.59 7.61
N VAL A 259 -4.09 14.37 7.82
CA VAL A 259 -3.41 13.58 6.79
C VAL A 259 -4.40 13.24 5.66
N GLN A 260 -5.61 12.81 6.04
CA GLN A 260 -6.73 12.51 5.17
C GLN A 260 -7.16 13.73 4.31
N ARG A 261 -7.49 14.86 4.96
CA ARG A 261 -7.86 16.12 4.27
C ARG A 261 -6.80 16.60 3.28
N ARG A 262 -5.51 16.50 3.64
CA ARG A 262 -4.42 16.98 2.79
C ARG A 262 -4.27 16.14 1.52
N ARG A 263 -4.53 14.83 1.59
CA ARG A 263 -4.49 13.93 0.43
C ARG A 263 -5.67 14.18 -0.49
N LEU A 264 -6.87 14.32 0.08
CA LEU A 264 -8.06 14.73 -0.66
C LEU A 264 -7.86 16.07 -1.39
N ALA A 265 -7.40 17.11 -0.69
CA ALA A 265 -7.16 18.42 -1.30
C ALA A 265 -6.10 18.37 -2.41
N PHE A 266 -5.10 17.49 -2.28
CA PHE A 266 -4.08 17.31 -3.30
C PHE A 266 -4.64 16.61 -4.55
N ALA A 267 -5.44 15.57 -4.38
CA ALA A 267 -6.12 14.89 -5.49
C ALA A 267 -7.09 15.81 -6.24
N LYS A 268 -7.90 16.60 -5.50
CA LYS A 268 -8.75 17.67 -6.07
C LYS A 268 -7.96 18.63 -6.95
N HIS A 269 -6.84 19.15 -6.45
CA HIS A 269 -6.02 20.08 -7.22
C HIS A 269 -5.38 19.45 -8.46
N LYS A 270 -4.92 18.19 -8.37
CA LYS A 270 -4.36 17.47 -9.52
C LYS A 270 -5.41 17.23 -10.61
N HIS A 271 -6.62 16.84 -10.24
CA HIS A 271 -7.72 16.64 -11.18
C HIS A 271 -8.11 17.95 -11.87
N PHE A 272 -8.18 19.04 -11.10
CA PHE A 272 -8.42 20.37 -11.62
C PHE A 272 -7.41 20.79 -12.70
N ILE A 273 -6.11 20.73 -12.40
CA ILE A 273 -5.04 21.05 -13.37
C ILE A 273 -5.20 20.21 -14.63
N SER A 274 -5.45 18.91 -14.45
CA SER A 274 -5.60 18.02 -15.58
C SER A 274 -6.84 18.29 -16.43
N GLY A 275 -7.94 18.75 -15.82
CA GLY A 275 -9.14 19.17 -16.52
C GLY A 275 -8.88 20.37 -17.42
N ILE A 276 -8.19 21.39 -16.89
CA ILE A 276 -7.80 22.57 -17.67
C ILE A 276 -6.87 22.17 -18.82
N LEU A 277 -5.85 21.35 -18.55
CA LEU A 277 -4.87 20.97 -19.56
C LEU A 277 -5.51 20.20 -20.72
N LYS A 278 -6.44 19.28 -20.42
CA LYS A 278 -7.22 18.55 -21.43
C LYS A 278 -8.11 19.49 -22.25
N HIS A 279 -8.68 20.51 -21.62
CA HIS A 279 -9.49 21.50 -22.33
C HIS A 279 -8.62 22.35 -23.27
N LEU A 280 -7.51 22.90 -22.77
CA LEU A 280 -6.55 23.67 -23.56
C LEU A 280 -6.00 22.86 -24.74
N GLU A 281 -5.70 21.56 -24.53
CA GLU A 281 -5.26 20.69 -25.61
C GLU A 281 -6.35 20.50 -26.68
N LYS A 282 -7.62 20.33 -26.30
CA LYS A 282 -8.73 20.29 -27.26
C LYS A 282 -8.89 21.60 -28.02
N THR A 283 -8.80 22.74 -27.34
CA THR A 283 -8.90 24.08 -27.93
C THR A 283 -7.73 24.34 -28.90
N ALA A 284 -6.53 23.88 -28.55
CA ALA A 284 -5.34 23.93 -29.41
C ALA A 284 -5.32 22.85 -30.50
N LEU A 285 -6.41 22.11 -30.71
CA LEU A 285 -6.52 21.02 -31.70
C LEU A 285 -5.40 19.97 -31.57
N GLY A 286 -4.95 19.70 -30.35
CA GLY A 286 -3.87 18.74 -30.06
C GLY A 286 -2.45 19.26 -30.28
N LYS A 287 -2.27 20.56 -30.58
CA LYS A 287 -0.96 21.19 -30.82
C LYS A 287 -0.38 21.91 -29.61
N LEU A 288 -0.91 21.66 -28.41
CA LEU A 288 -0.38 22.23 -27.17
C LEU A 288 1.08 21.81 -26.90
N LEU A 289 1.48 20.69 -27.50
CA LEU A 289 2.83 20.13 -27.47
C LEU A 289 3.35 20.07 -28.91
N ASP A 290 4.65 20.24 -29.10
CA ASP A 290 5.34 20.08 -30.38
C ASP A 290 5.51 18.60 -30.76
N ASP A 291 6.07 18.33 -31.94
CA ASP A 291 6.32 16.97 -32.44
C ASP A 291 7.36 16.20 -31.58
N ASN A 292 8.16 16.89 -30.78
CA ASN A 292 9.10 16.31 -29.82
C ASN A 292 8.45 16.02 -28.46
N GLY A 293 7.19 16.43 -28.28
CA GLY A 293 6.42 16.29 -27.07
C GLY A 293 6.71 17.37 -26.02
N ASP A 294 7.37 18.47 -26.36
CA ASP A 294 7.64 19.63 -25.51
C ASP A 294 6.58 20.73 -25.66
N PRO A 295 6.39 21.63 -24.67
CA PRO A 295 5.35 22.66 -24.74
C PRO A 295 5.51 23.56 -25.98
N ASN A 296 4.45 23.70 -26.78
CA ASN A 296 4.47 24.58 -27.94
C ASN A 296 4.15 26.02 -27.50
N THR A 297 5.19 26.81 -27.27
CA THR A 297 5.06 28.19 -26.77
C THR A 297 4.28 29.11 -27.71
N GLU A 298 4.30 28.87 -29.02
CA GLU A 298 3.54 29.68 -29.98
C GLU A 298 2.05 29.43 -29.82
N MET A 299 1.63 28.16 -29.75
CA MET A 299 0.23 27.80 -29.52
C MET A 299 -0.27 28.23 -28.14
N ILE A 300 0.59 28.19 -27.11
CA ILE A 300 0.23 28.67 -25.76
C ILE A 300 0.03 30.19 -25.75
N ARG A 301 0.81 30.94 -26.54
CA ARG A 301 0.61 32.38 -26.75
C ARG A 301 -0.69 32.68 -27.50
N GLU A 302 -1.00 31.93 -28.55
CA GLU A 302 -2.29 32.07 -29.26
C GLU A 302 -3.49 31.78 -28.33
N LEU A 303 -3.37 30.80 -27.43
CA LEU A 303 -4.39 30.55 -26.41
C LEU A 303 -4.53 31.72 -25.42
N PHE A 304 -3.43 32.37 -25.05
CA PHE A 304 -3.47 33.57 -24.22
C PHE A 304 -4.24 34.70 -24.92
N GLU A 305 -3.92 35.00 -26.18
CA GLU A 305 -4.62 36.01 -26.99
C GLU A 305 -6.11 35.70 -27.18
N THR A 306 -6.48 34.41 -27.19
CA THR A 306 -7.88 33.97 -27.27
C THR A 306 -8.65 34.21 -25.96
N ILE A 307 -7.96 34.21 -24.82
CA ILE A 307 -8.55 34.41 -23.49
C ILE A 307 -8.55 35.90 -23.11
N ASP A 308 -7.57 36.66 -23.57
CA ASP A 308 -7.45 38.11 -23.40
C ASP A 308 -8.46 38.84 -24.30
N GLU A 309 -9.71 38.97 -23.82
CA GLU A 309 -10.82 39.58 -24.56
C GLU A 309 -10.63 41.08 -24.79
N ASN A 310 -9.97 41.78 -23.86
CA ASN A 310 -9.78 43.23 -23.92
C ASN A 310 -8.45 43.63 -24.63
N HIS A 311 -7.58 42.65 -24.90
CA HIS A 311 -6.28 42.81 -25.56
C HIS A 311 -5.33 43.77 -24.83
N ASP A 312 -5.39 43.82 -23.50
CA ASP A 312 -4.52 44.66 -22.66
C ASP A 312 -3.16 44.01 -22.36
N GLY A 313 -2.95 42.76 -22.81
CA GLY A 313 -1.71 42.00 -22.61
C GLY A 313 -1.60 41.35 -21.23
N SER A 314 -2.69 41.35 -20.46
CA SER A 314 -2.79 40.75 -19.14
C SER A 314 -4.16 40.09 -18.92
N LEU A 315 -4.18 38.95 -18.25
CA LEU A 315 -5.45 38.31 -17.87
C LEU A 315 -5.89 38.80 -16.51
N SER A 316 -6.99 39.55 -16.50
CA SER A 316 -7.67 39.96 -15.29
C SER A 316 -8.35 38.77 -14.60
N THR A 317 -8.63 38.92 -13.30
CA THR A 317 -9.43 37.95 -12.55
C THR A 317 -10.80 37.65 -13.19
N SER A 318 -11.38 38.61 -13.91
CA SER A 318 -12.63 38.47 -14.65
C SER A 318 -12.49 37.59 -15.89
N GLU A 319 -11.48 37.81 -16.73
CA GLU A 319 -11.23 37.00 -17.94
C GLU A 319 -10.85 35.58 -17.55
N LEU A 320 -9.99 35.43 -16.54
CA LEU A 320 -9.58 34.12 -16.05
C LEU A 320 -10.78 33.36 -15.43
N LYS A 321 -11.67 34.07 -14.71
CA LYS A 321 -12.92 33.49 -14.19
C LYS A 321 -13.87 33.12 -15.32
N ALA A 322 -14.01 33.95 -16.36
CA ALA A 322 -14.83 33.66 -17.53
C ALA A 322 -14.31 32.43 -18.28
N PHE A 323 -13.00 32.32 -18.47
CA PHE A 323 -12.33 31.15 -19.03
C PHE A 323 -12.61 29.88 -18.21
N ILE A 324 -12.41 29.94 -16.89
CA ILE A 324 -12.70 28.83 -15.98
C ILE A 324 -14.18 28.42 -16.02
N ILE A 325 -15.11 29.37 -16.16
CA ILE A 325 -16.55 29.10 -16.31
C ILE A 325 -16.85 28.48 -17.69
N GLY A 326 -16.16 28.93 -18.74
CA GLY A 326 -16.30 28.42 -20.10
C GLY A 326 -15.78 26.99 -20.27
N ILE A 327 -14.81 26.59 -19.44
CA ILE A 327 -14.42 25.20 -19.28
C ILE A 327 -15.57 24.47 -18.59
N ARG A 328 -16.38 23.74 -19.38
CA ARG A 328 -17.32 22.75 -18.82
C ARG A 328 -16.50 21.65 -18.16
N PHE A 329 -16.19 21.81 -16.88
CA PHE A 329 -15.76 20.70 -16.04
C PHE A 329 -16.97 19.79 -15.89
N GLU A 330 -17.10 18.79 -16.77
CA GLU A 330 -18.22 17.84 -16.79
C GLU A 330 -18.40 17.12 -15.42
N GLU A 331 -17.42 17.19 -14.52
CA GLU A 331 -17.31 16.33 -13.34
C GLU A 331 -16.74 17.02 -12.08
N ILE A 332 -16.57 18.35 -12.07
CA ILE A 332 -16.04 19.05 -10.88
C ILE A 332 -16.93 20.23 -10.51
N ASP A 333 -17.67 20.08 -9.40
CA ASP A 333 -18.28 21.22 -8.70
C ASP A 333 -17.19 21.93 -7.89
N LEU A 334 -16.36 22.70 -8.60
CA LEU A 334 -15.39 23.60 -7.98
C LEU A 334 -16.09 24.91 -7.68
N ASP A 335 -16.00 25.35 -6.43
CA ASP A 335 -16.19 26.77 -6.10
C ASP A 335 -15.33 27.58 -7.07
N LYS A 336 -16.01 28.35 -7.94
CA LYS A 336 -15.40 29.13 -9.02
C LYS A 336 -14.34 30.09 -8.47
N ASP A 337 -14.54 30.58 -7.26
CA ASP A 337 -13.61 31.47 -6.59
C ASP A 337 -12.39 30.71 -6.02
N ASP A 338 -12.56 29.45 -5.60
CA ASP A 338 -11.45 28.58 -5.21
C ASP A 338 -10.61 28.11 -6.41
N ALA A 339 -11.27 27.83 -7.55
CA ALA A 339 -10.60 27.52 -8.81
C ALA A 339 -9.76 28.72 -9.29
N LEU A 340 -10.36 29.91 -9.33
CA LEU A 340 -9.67 31.14 -9.70
C LEU A 340 -8.46 31.39 -8.79
N ARG A 341 -8.63 31.28 -7.47
CA ARG A 341 -7.56 31.46 -6.50
C ARG A 341 -6.38 30.51 -6.72
N LYS A 342 -6.66 29.25 -7.11
CA LYS A 342 -5.62 28.25 -7.41
C LYS A 342 -4.86 28.56 -8.70
N VAL A 343 -5.55 29.00 -9.77
CA VAL A 343 -4.86 29.40 -11.01
C VAL A 343 -4.00 30.62 -10.75
N MET A 344 -4.56 31.64 -10.09
CA MET A 344 -3.80 32.84 -9.69
C MET A 344 -2.56 32.47 -8.87
N ALA A 345 -2.69 31.62 -7.84
CA ALA A 345 -1.55 31.20 -7.03
C ALA A 345 -0.45 30.44 -7.80
N ASP A 346 -0.79 29.79 -8.91
CA ASP A 346 0.17 29.05 -9.73
C ASP A 346 0.80 29.89 -10.85
N PHE A 347 0.07 30.90 -11.36
CA PHE A 347 0.41 31.65 -12.57
C PHE A 347 0.92 33.06 -12.22
N ASP A 348 0.24 33.78 -11.32
CA ASP A 348 0.62 35.13 -10.88
C ASP A 348 1.87 35.07 -9.98
N ILE A 349 3.03 35.31 -10.60
CA ILE A 349 4.34 35.25 -9.92
C ILE A 349 4.77 36.65 -9.48
N SER A 350 4.32 37.67 -10.20
CA SER A 350 4.52 39.08 -9.89
C SER A 350 3.71 39.56 -8.68
N LEU A 351 2.65 38.81 -8.31
CA LEU A 351 1.70 39.08 -7.22
C LEU A 351 0.92 40.38 -7.41
N ASP A 352 0.70 40.80 -8.65
CA ASP A 352 -0.04 42.02 -8.98
C ASP A 352 -1.53 41.77 -9.27
N SER A 353 -2.00 40.53 -9.07
CA SER A 353 -3.37 40.08 -9.33
C SER A 353 -3.77 40.11 -10.81
N LEU A 354 -2.79 40.21 -11.71
CA LEU A 354 -2.93 40.05 -13.15
C LEU A 354 -2.00 38.92 -13.60
N VAL A 355 -2.36 38.22 -14.67
CA VAL A 355 -1.47 37.21 -15.25
C VAL A 355 -0.99 37.72 -16.61
N GLN A 356 0.25 38.15 -16.70
CA GLN A 356 0.81 38.57 -17.99
C GLN A 356 1.11 37.36 -18.88
N GLU A 357 1.25 37.58 -20.18
CA GLU A 357 1.51 36.52 -21.18
C GLU A 357 2.67 35.59 -20.77
N GLY A 358 3.81 36.16 -20.36
CA GLY A 358 4.98 35.39 -19.93
C GLY A 358 4.73 34.56 -18.66
N GLU A 359 3.84 35.00 -17.79
CA GLU A 359 3.43 34.26 -16.60
C GLU A 359 2.48 33.10 -16.94
N PHE A 360 1.54 33.36 -17.85
CA PHE A 360 0.63 32.34 -18.37
C PHE A 360 1.38 31.20 -19.07
N VAL A 361 2.28 31.54 -20.01
CA VAL A 361 3.08 30.55 -20.75
C VAL A 361 3.87 29.67 -19.78
N ARG A 362 4.59 30.30 -18.84
CA ARG A 362 5.37 29.61 -17.82
C ARG A 362 4.50 28.75 -16.89
N GLY A 363 3.30 29.21 -16.54
CA GLY A 363 2.33 28.49 -15.74
C GLY A 363 1.87 27.20 -16.43
N ILE A 364 1.51 27.28 -17.71
CA ILE A 364 1.10 26.14 -18.53
C ILE A 364 2.25 25.15 -18.76
N GLU A 365 3.45 25.64 -19.08
CA GLU A 365 4.65 24.81 -19.19
C GLU A 365 4.91 24.01 -17.89
N LYS A 366 4.84 24.69 -16.74
CA LYS A 366 5.00 24.09 -15.42
C LYS A 366 3.96 22.98 -15.18
N TRP A 367 2.70 23.22 -15.54
CA TRP A 367 1.63 22.21 -15.42
C TRP A 367 1.82 21.01 -16.37
N ILE A 368 2.26 21.23 -17.60
CA ILE A 368 2.61 20.16 -18.56
C ILE A 368 3.76 19.31 -18.03
N ILE A 369 4.83 19.94 -17.53
CA ILE A 369 5.98 19.23 -16.95
C ILE A 369 5.57 18.44 -15.71
N GLU A 370 4.74 19.02 -14.84
CA GLU A 370 4.19 18.32 -13.67
C GLU A 370 3.34 17.12 -14.06
N ALA A 371 2.52 17.26 -15.10
CA ALA A 371 1.78 16.16 -15.67
C ALA A 371 2.76 15.05 -16.11
N LYS A 372 3.75 15.37 -16.96
CA LYS A 372 4.76 14.41 -17.47
C LYS A 372 5.44 13.61 -16.35
N ARG A 373 5.82 14.28 -15.26
CA ARG A 373 6.44 13.62 -14.08
C ARG A 373 5.50 12.68 -13.34
N THR A 374 4.20 12.95 -13.39
CA THR A 374 3.19 12.22 -12.62
C THR A 374 2.60 11.03 -13.37
N GLY A 375 2.55 11.07 -14.71
CA GLY A 375 1.96 10.02 -15.55
C GLY A 375 2.82 8.78 -15.78
N GLY A 376 4.04 8.74 -15.20
CA GLY A 376 4.97 7.63 -15.37
C GLY A 376 5.66 7.66 -16.73
N THR A 377 6.99 7.71 -16.70
CA THR A 377 7.87 7.66 -17.87
C THR A 377 7.81 6.27 -18.52
N TYR A 378 6.79 6.03 -19.33
CA TYR A 378 6.82 5.01 -20.39
C TYR A 378 5.95 5.53 -21.52
N LEU A 379 6.55 6.09 -22.56
CA LEU A 379 6.01 5.98 -23.92
C LEU A 379 7.09 6.32 -24.94
N GLU A 380 7.11 5.48 -25.97
CA GLU A 380 7.95 5.52 -27.15
C GLU A 380 7.74 6.82 -27.94
N PRO A 381 8.75 7.24 -28.75
CA PRO A 381 8.87 8.62 -29.20
C PRO A 381 7.84 9.09 -30.24
N ASN A 382 6.94 8.24 -30.78
CA ASN A 382 6.43 8.51 -32.13
C ASN A 382 4.93 8.37 -32.41
N ASN A 383 4.00 8.29 -31.43
CA ASN A 383 2.56 8.44 -31.77
C ASN A 383 1.55 8.66 -30.61
N GLY A 384 1.88 9.41 -29.55
CA GLY A 384 1.15 9.31 -28.27
C GLY A 384 0.81 10.59 -27.50
N THR A 385 0.89 11.79 -28.10
CA THR A 385 0.82 13.07 -27.38
C THR A 385 -0.51 13.28 -26.64
N PHE A 386 -1.64 13.09 -27.32
CA PHE A 386 -2.99 13.13 -26.71
C PHE A 386 -3.22 12.01 -25.67
N LYS A 387 -2.56 10.86 -25.84
CA LYS A 387 -2.66 9.74 -24.89
C LYS A 387 -2.06 10.11 -23.53
N PHE A 388 -1.08 11.00 -23.48
CA PHE A 388 -0.40 11.34 -22.23
C PHE A 388 -1.26 12.26 -21.35
N ILE A 389 -1.79 13.36 -21.90
CA ILE A 389 -2.68 14.27 -21.16
C ILE A 389 -3.99 13.55 -20.82
N ASP A 390 -4.52 12.72 -21.72
CA ASP A 390 -5.67 11.85 -21.43
C ASP A 390 -5.36 10.81 -20.34
N HIS A 391 -4.16 10.24 -20.29
CA HIS A 391 -3.75 9.32 -19.23
C HIS A 391 -3.56 10.04 -17.88
N PHE A 392 -2.90 11.21 -17.88
CA PHE A 392 -2.76 12.05 -16.69
C PHE A 392 -4.14 12.48 -16.18
N HIS A 393 -5.06 12.83 -17.07
CA HIS A 393 -6.45 13.13 -16.74
C HIS A 393 -7.20 11.94 -16.21
N LYS A 394 -7.13 10.77 -16.86
CA LYS A 394 -7.73 9.53 -16.33
C LYS A 394 -7.16 9.12 -14.98
N GLN A 395 -5.86 9.33 -14.74
CA GLN A 395 -5.22 9.03 -13.47
C GLN A 395 -5.58 10.05 -12.39
N ALA A 396 -5.58 11.35 -12.71
CA ALA A 396 -5.96 12.42 -11.81
C ALA A 396 -7.46 12.33 -11.46
N LYS A 397 -8.29 12.02 -12.44
CA LYS A 397 -9.71 11.68 -12.29
C LYS A 397 -9.88 10.47 -11.40
N ARG A 398 -9.20 9.35 -11.68
CA ARG A 398 -9.24 8.18 -10.76
C ARG A 398 -8.80 8.56 -9.35
N GLU A 399 -7.68 9.25 -9.16
CA GLU A 399 -7.22 9.67 -7.83
C GLU A 399 -8.23 10.62 -7.15
N HIS A 400 -8.95 11.44 -7.91
CA HIS A 400 -10.01 12.33 -7.40
C HIS A 400 -11.30 11.57 -7.09
N ASP A 401 -11.80 10.74 -7.99
CA ASP A 401 -12.98 9.88 -7.78
C ASP A 401 -12.74 8.87 -6.65
N LEU A 402 -11.47 8.47 -6.44
CA LEU A 402 -11.00 7.67 -5.31
C LEU A 402 -10.76 8.50 -4.04
N LEU A 403 -10.82 9.84 -4.05
CA LEU A 403 -10.54 10.67 -2.86
C LEU A 403 -11.60 11.73 -2.49
N GLY A 404 -12.44 12.25 -3.40
CA GLY A 404 -13.45 13.28 -3.12
C GLY A 404 -14.85 13.10 -3.72
N SER A 405 -15.84 12.91 -2.86
CA SER A 405 -17.26 13.16 -3.14
C SER A 405 -17.86 13.78 -1.88
N GLU A 406 -17.46 15.01 -1.64
CA GLU A 406 -18.25 15.92 -0.81
C GLU A 406 -18.64 17.07 -1.73
N GLU A 407 -19.96 17.31 -1.76
CA GLU A 407 -20.72 18.36 -2.44
C GLU A 407 -21.41 17.91 -3.75
N GLN A 408 -22.65 17.42 -3.59
CA GLN A 408 -23.68 17.41 -4.62
C GLN A 408 -24.78 18.39 -4.17
N THR A 409 -25.02 19.44 -4.93
CA THR A 409 -26.32 20.11 -5.02
C THR A 409 -26.70 20.25 -6.49
N ASP A 410 -27.95 19.88 -6.77
CA ASP A 410 -28.67 19.77 -8.05
C ASP A 410 -28.21 20.66 -9.23
N GLU A 411 -27.97 20.06 -10.40
CA GLU A 411 -28.86 20.16 -11.57
C GLU A 411 -28.38 19.27 -12.75
N VAL A 412 -29.29 19.05 -13.70
CA VAL A 412 -29.42 17.93 -14.64
C VAL A 412 -28.50 18.04 -15.88
N VAL A 413 -27.84 16.93 -16.28
CA VAL A 413 -27.96 16.24 -17.61
C VAL A 413 -26.79 15.23 -17.80
N GLU A 414 -27.17 13.95 -17.89
CA GLU A 414 -26.57 12.77 -18.61
C GLU A 414 -25.05 12.50 -18.60
N ASP A 415 -24.55 11.82 -17.55
CA ASP A 415 -24.14 10.39 -17.55
C ASP A 415 -23.78 10.02 -16.09
N VAL A 416 -24.75 9.49 -15.36
CA VAL A 416 -24.75 9.44 -13.89
C VAL A 416 -23.99 8.19 -13.39
N GLU A 417 -22.79 8.37 -12.84
CA GLU A 417 -22.25 7.42 -11.86
C GLU A 417 -22.94 7.69 -10.50
N ASN A 418 -23.97 6.90 -10.21
CA ASN A 418 -24.85 7.08 -9.05
C ASN A 418 -24.04 6.96 -7.73
N PRO A 419 -24.11 7.90 -6.76
CA PRO A 419 -23.35 7.83 -5.51
C PRO A 419 -23.63 6.54 -4.69
N GLY A 420 -24.82 5.95 -4.85
CA GLY A 420 -25.13 4.63 -4.29
C GLY A 420 -24.31 3.49 -4.92
N TRP A 421 -24.02 3.58 -6.22
CA TRP A 421 -23.22 2.60 -6.95
C TRP A 421 -21.73 2.67 -6.59
N THR A 422 -21.17 3.88 -6.42
CA THR A 422 -19.78 4.05 -5.97
C THR A 422 -19.59 3.55 -4.52
N SER A 423 -20.57 3.79 -3.64
CA SER A 423 -20.59 3.24 -2.28
C SER A 423 -20.72 1.71 -2.29
N LEU A 424 -21.62 1.16 -3.11
CA LEU A 424 -21.79 -0.29 -3.25
C LEU A 424 -20.51 -0.94 -3.78
N LYS A 425 -19.86 -0.32 -4.76
CA LYS A 425 -18.57 -0.76 -5.33
C LYS A 425 -17.47 -0.76 -4.27
N ALA A 426 -17.39 0.27 -3.43
CA ALA A 426 -16.43 0.35 -2.33
C ALA A 426 -16.63 -0.79 -1.32
N VAL A 427 -17.88 -1.00 -0.89
CA VAL A 427 -18.24 -2.09 0.04
C VAL A 427 -17.94 -3.45 -0.59
N LEU A 428 -18.26 -3.65 -1.86
CA LEU A 428 -17.97 -4.89 -2.57
C LEU A 428 -16.46 -5.15 -2.67
N MET A 429 -15.65 -4.13 -2.93
CA MET A 429 -14.19 -4.24 -2.93
C MET A 429 -13.65 -4.63 -1.55
N LEU A 430 -14.15 -4.01 -0.48
CA LEU A 430 -13.78 -4.34 0.89
C LEU A 430 -14.16 -5.77 1.27
N LEU A 431 -15.38 -6.20 0.92
CA LEU A 431 -15.87 -7.56 1.17
C LEU A 431 -15.06 -8.59 0.37
N LEU A 432 -14.81 -8.33 -0.91
CA LEU A 432 -14.02 -9.21 -1.76
C LEU A 432 -12.59 -9.35 -1.23
N GLY A 433 -11.93 -8.24 -0.88
CA GLY A 433 -10.59 -8.26 -0.30
C GLY A 433 -10.53 -9.00 1.02
N THR A 434 -11.55 -8.84 1.89
CA THR A 434 -11.67 -9.57 3.16
C THR A 434 -11.87 -11.07 2.92
N LEU A 435 -12.71 -11.45 1.97
CA LEU A 435 -12.97 -12.86 1.62
C LEU A 435 -11.72 -13.54 1.08
N ILE A 436 -10.96 -12.86 0.19
CA ILE A 436 -9.69 -13.38 -0.32
C ILE A 436 -8.69 -13.51 0.83
N ALA A 437 -8.55 -12.50 1.70
CA ALA A 437 -7.65 -12.58 2.85
C ALA A 437 -8.01 -13.75 3.77
N ALA A 438 -9.29 -13.93 4.10
CA ALA A 438 -9.75 -15.02 4.95
C ALA A 438 -9.52 -16.40 4.33
N ALA A 439 -9.70 -16.54 3.01
CA ALA A 439 -9.54 -17.81 2.30
C ALA A 439 -8.07 -18.19 2.05
N PHE A 440 -7.14 -17.23 1.97
CA PHE A 440 -5.75 -17.50 1.60
C PHE A 440 -4.72 -17.16 2.69
N ALA A 441 -5.15 -16.63 3.84
CA ALA A 441 -4.26 -16.43 4.99
C ALA A 441 -3.74 -17.75 5.56
N ASP A 442 -4.61 -18.72 5.82
CA ASP A 442 -4.23 -20.03 6.41
C ASP A 442 -3.28 -20.82 5.50
N PRO A 443 -3.60 -21.00 4.19
CA PRO A 443 -2.70 -21.72 3.28
C PRO A 443 -1.35 -21.03 3.10
N LEU A 444 -1.30 -19.69 3.22
CA LEU A 444 -0.03 -18.95 3.17
C LEU A 444 0.82 -19.21 4.41
N VAL A 445 0.20 -19.22 5.60
CA VAL A 445 0.88 -19.52 6.86
C VAL A 445 1.42 -20.95 6.84
N ASP A 446 0.62 -21.92 6.39
CA ASP A 446 1.03 -23.31 6.20
C ASP A 446 2.17 -23.46 5.20
N ALA A 447 2.13 -22.72 4.08
CA ALA A 447 3.22 -22.75 3.10
C ALA A 447 4.53 -22.22 3.69
N VAL A 448 4.47 -21.19 4.54
CA VAL A 448 5.65 -20.66 5.26
C VAL A 448 6.18 -21.66 6.28
N ASP A 449 5.31 -22.30 7.06
CA ASP A 449 5.70 -23.30 8.06
C ASP A 449 6.32 -24.54 7.40
N ASN A 450 5.69 -25.06 6.34
CA ASN A 450 6.23 -26.18 5.56
C ASN A 450 7.54 -25.82 4.84
N PHE A 451 7.71 -24.57 4.38
CA PHE A 451 8.98 -24.09 3.83
C PHE A 451 10.07 -24.03 4.90
N SER A 452 9.72 -23.60 6.11
CA SER A 452 10.60 -23.57 7.28
C SER A 452 11.11 -24.98 7.60
N ILE A 453 10.22 -25.97 7.67
CA ILE A 453 10.58 -27.38 7.90
C ILE A 453 11.50 -27.89 6.79
N ALA A 454 11.16 -27.63 5.53
CA ALA A 454 11.92 -28.13 4.38
C ALA A 454 13.32 -27.51 4.23
N THR A 455 13.53 -26.29 4.72
CA THR A 455 14.81 -25.55 4.60
C THR A 455 15.60 -25.48 5.90
N SER A 456 15.01 -25.89 7.03
CA SER A 456 15.55 -25.70 8.38
C SER A 456 15.81 -24.22 8.73
N ILE A 457 15.17 -23.29 8.02
CA ILE A 457 15.17 -21.86 8.34
C ILE A 457 13.91 -21.58 9.17
N PRO A 458 13.99 -20.89 10.32
CA PRO A 458 12.81 -20.63 11.14
C PRO A 458 11.77 -19.81 10.39
N SER A 459 10.51 -20.21 10.57
CA SER A 459 9.31 -19.57 10.03
C SER A 459 9.26 -18.06 10.26
N PHE A 460 9.75 -17.58 11.42
CA PHE A 460 9.89 -16.15 11.71
C PHE A 460 10.71 -15.39 10.66
N PHE A 461 11.90 -15.89 10.27
CA PHE A 461 12.77 -15.16 9.34
C PHE A 461 12.18 -15.10 7.93
N ILE A 462 11.53 -16.20 7.52
CA ILE A 462 10.83 -16.28 6.24
C ILE A 462 9.66 -15.30 6.24
N SER A 463 8.86 -15.30 7.30
CA SER A 463 7.68 -14.44 7.42
C SER A 463 8.04 -12.97 7.55
N PHE A 464 9.13 -12.64 8.25
CA PHE A 464 9.66 -11.28 8.40
C PHE A 464 9.97 -10.62 7.06
N VAL A 465 10.44 -11.39 6.07
CA VAL A 465 10.80 -10.85 4.76
C VAL A 465 9.66 -11.01 3.76
N ALA A 466 9.13 -12.23 3.60
CA ALA A 466 8.22 -12.56 2.51
C ALA A 466 6.82 -11.97 2.69
N LEU A 467 6.25 -12.02 3.91
CA LEU A 467 4.87 -11.60 4.14
C LEU A 467 4.69 -10.08 4.05
N PRO A 468 5.58 -9.23 4.59
CA PRO A 468 5.49 -7.80 4.38
C PRO A 468 5.58 -7.38 2.90
N LEU A 469 6.39 -8.06 2.10
CA LEU A 469 6.47 -7.79 0.65
C LEU A 469 5.16 -8.11 -0.06
N ALA A 470 4.46 -9.17 0.34
CA ALA A 470 3.14 -9.51 -0.18
C ALA A 470 2.07 -8.51 0.29
N SER A 471 1.90 -8.35 1.60
CA SER A 471 0.74 -7.66 2.17
C SER A 471 0.85 -6.14 2.18
N ASN A 472 2.07 -5.58 2.22
CA ASN A 472 2.27 -4.13 2.36
C ASN A 472 2.77 -3.44 1.08
N SER A 473 3.10 -4.18 0.01
CA SER A 473 3.56 -3.57 -1.25
C SER A 473 2.51 -2.68 -1.91
N SER A 474 1.22 -2.98 -1.70
CA SER A 474 0.09 -2.14 -2.13
C SER A 474 0.12 -0.73 -1.53
N LYS A 475 0.82 -0.53 -0.40
CA LYS A 475 1.03 0.77 0.26
C LYS A 475 2.43 1.32 0.04
N ALA A 476 3.44 0.46 0.08
CA ALA A 476 4.84 0.87 -0.03
C ALA A 476 5.18 1.42 -1.42
N VAL A 477 4.73 0.78 -2.50
CA VAL A 477 5.06 1.20 -3.86
C VAL A 477 4.45 2.57 -4.20
N PRO A 478 3.14 2.81 -3.94
CA PRO A 478 2.56 4.15 -4.13
C PRO A 478 3.24 5.22 -3.29
N ALA A 479 3.62 4.93 -2.04
CA ALA A 479 4.33 5.87 -1.18
C ALA A 479 5.68 6.32 -1.78
N ILE A 480 6.46 5.39 -2.35
CA ILE A 480 7.74 5.69 -3.00
C ILE A 480 7.52 6.53 -4.27
N ILE A 481 6.55 6.16 -5.10
CA ILE A 481 6.17 6.93 -6.30
C ILE A 481 5.70 8.34 -5.92
N PHE A 482 4.99 8.48 -4.80
CA PHE A 482 4.52 9.77 -4.32
C PHE A 482 5.67 10.64 -3.79
N ALA A 483 6.65 10.04 -3.12
CA ALA A 483 7.86 10.72 -2.69
C ALA A 483 8.73 11.19 -3.87
N SER A 484 8.78 10.44 -4.98
CA SER A 484 9.59 10.78 -6.17
C SER A 484 9.11 12.04 -6.90
N ARG A 485 7.98 12.63 -6.49
CA ARG A 485 7.49 13.91 -7.00
C ARG A 485 8.30 15.13 -6.51
N LYS A 486 9.24 14.94 -5.57
CA LYS A 486 10.25 15.95 -5.17
C LYS A 486 9.64 17.27 -4.71
N LYS A 487 8.53 17.21 -3.97
CA LYS A 487 7.88 18.37 -3.36
C LYS A 487 7.80 18.19 -1.85
N LYS A 488 8.00 19.26 -1.09
CA LYS A 488 7.87 19.25 0.37
C LYS A 488 6.48 18.77 0.80
N ARG A 489 5.43 19.18 0.08
CA ARG A 489 4.04 18.76 0.37
C ARG A 489 3.84 17.26 0.17
N THR A 490 4.35 16.69 -0.92
CA THR A 490 4.19 15.25 -1.20
C THR A 490 5.02 14.42 -0.23
N ALA A 491 6.26 14.84 0.04
CA ALA A 491 7.10 14.20 1.05
C ALA A 491 6.46 14.20 2.45
N SER A 492 5.97 15.35 2.91
CA SER A 492 5.30 15.45 4.23
C SER A 492 4.12 14.50 4.35
N LEU A 493 3.32 14.39 3.28
CA LEU A 493 2.20 13.47 3.21
C LEU A 493 2.66 12.00 3.23
N THR A 494 3.67 11.63 2.43
CA THR A 494 4.21 10.27 2.41
C THR A 494 4.72 9.85 3.78
N PHE A 495 5.57 10.65 4.41
CA PHE A 495 6.14 10.29 5.72
C PHE A 495 5.07 10.23 6.81
N SER A 496 4.10 11.14 6.81
CA SER A 496 2.97 11.09 7.75
C SER A 496 2.13 9.82 7.57
N GLU A 497 1.91 9.38 6.34
CA GLU A 497 1.23 8.10 6.03
C GLU A 497 2.05 6.89 6.50
N LEU A 498 3.36 6.88 6.26
CA LEU A 498 4.23 5.79 6.71
C LEU A 498 4.16 5.63 8.22
N TYR A 499 4.27 6.73 8.98
CA TYR A 499 4.17 6.71 10.44
C TYR A 499 2.78 6.31 10.92
N ALA A 500 1.72 6.74 10.23
CA ALA A 500 0.35 6.31 10.54
C ALA A 500 0.14 4.80 10.28
N THR A 501 0.71 4.27 9.19
CA THR A 501 0.66 2.84 8.84
C THR A 501 1.41 2.01 9.87
N VAL A 502 2.60 2.44 10.29
CA VAL A 502 3.36 1.79 11.36
C VAL A 502 2.62 1.84 12.69
N THR A 503 2.04 2.99 13.05
CA THR A 503 1.20 3.13 14.25
C THR A 503 0.05 2.13 14.24
N MET A 504 -0.67 2.01 13.11
CA MET A 504 -1.78 1.06 13.02
C MET A 504 -1.32 -0.39 13.04
N ASN A 505 -0.24 -0.75 12.34
CA ASN A 505 0.31 -2.10 12.43
C ASN A 505 0.67 -2.42 13.89
N ASN A 506 1.44 -1.55 14.54
CA ASN A 506 1.86 -1.73 15.92
C ASN A 506 0.69 -1.90 16.89
N VAL A 507 -0.32 -1.04 16.84
CA VAL A 507 -1.41 -1.06 17.83
C VAL A 507 -2.48 -2.10 17.49
N LEU A 508 -2.94 -2.19 16.23
CA LEU A 508 -3.98 -3.14 15.84
C LEU A 508 -3.47 -4.58 15.86
N CYS A 509 -2.34 -4.83 15.21
CA CYS A 509 -1.82 -6.20 15.07
C CYS A 509 -1.35 -6.74 16.42
N LEU A 510 -0.70 -5.92 17.25
CA LEU A 510 -0.34 -6.34 18.61
C LEU A 510 -1.60 -6.60 19.46
N SER A 511 -2.65 -5.79 19.35
CA SER A 511 -3.91 -6.06 20.07
C SER A 511 -4.49 -7.42 19.69
N VAL A 512 -4.54 -7.72 18.39
CA VAL A 512 -5.03 -9.03 17.90
C VAL A 512 -4.13 -10.16 18.39
N PHE A 513 -2.80 -9.98 18.33
CA PHE A 513 -1.83 -10.95 18.80
C PHE A 513 -1.96 -11.23 20.30
N LEU A 514 -2.01 -10.19 21.14
CA LEU A 514 -2.18 -10.33 22.59
C LEU A 514 -3.53 -10.94 22.97
N ALA A 515 -4.59 -10.60 22.22
CA ALA A 515 -5.91 -11.22 22.40
C ALA A 515 -5.87 -12.72 22.12
N LEU A 516 -5.18 -13.15 21.05
CA LEU A 516 -4.98 -14.56 20.72
C LEU A 516 -4.19 -15.28 21.82
N VAL A 517 -3.05 -14.73 22.22
CA VAL A 517 -2.20 -15.32 23.27
C VAL A 517 -3.00 -15.49 24.57
N TYR A 518 -3.77 -14.47 24.96
CA TYR A 518 -4.59 -14.51 26.17
C TYR A 518 -5.76 -15.51 26.07
N ALA A 519 -6.48 -15.54 24.95
CA ALA A 519 -7.67 -16.36 24.76
C ALA A 519 -7.35 -17.85 24.54
N ARG A 520 -6.30 -18.15 23.77
CA ARG A 520 -5.82 -19.52 23.52
C ARG A 520 -4.87 -20.05 24.60
N GLY A 521 -4.41 -19.19 25.51
CA GLY A 521 -3.49 -19.57 26.58
C GLY A 521 -2.09 -19.90 26.07
N LEU A 522 -1.67 -19.27 24.97
CA LEU A 522 -0.36 -19.49 24.37
C LEU A 522 0.75 -18.91 25.25
N THR A 523 1.97 -19.44 25.09
CA THR A 523 3.14 -18.90 25.76
C THR A 523 3.68 -17.71 25.00
N TRP A 524 4.09 -16.67 25.73
CA TRP A 524 4.78 -15.52 25.16
C TRP A 524 6.30 -15.75 25.18
N ASP A 525 6.86 -16.03 24.01
CA ASP A 525 8.27 -16.39 23.72
C ASP A 525 8.85 -15.56 22.55
N PHE A 526 8.38 -14.31 22.40
CA PHE A 526 8.74 -13.40 21.31
C PHE A 526 9.52 -12.16 21.79
N SER A 527 10.33 -12.31 22.83
CA SER A 527 11.05 -11.23 23.49
C SER A 527 12.05 -10.54 22.57
N SER A 528 12.80 -11.36 21.81
CA SER A 528 13.84 -10.87 20.92
C SER A 528 13.27 -10.06 19.76
N GLU A 529 12.15 -10.53 19.21
CA GLU A 529 11.42 -9.96 18.10
C GLU A 529 10.83 -8.61 18.48
N VAL A 530 10.18 -8.55 19.65
CA VAL A 530 9.65 -7.31 20.18
C VAL A 530 10.75 -6.30 20.47
N LEU A 531 11.87 -6.72 21.07
CA LEU A 531 13.00 -5.84 21.32
C LEU A 531 13.50 -5.14 20.05
N VAL A 532 13.61 -5.87 18.94
CA VAL A 532 14.06 -5.28 17.67
C VAL A 532 13.05 -4.27 17.13
N ILE A 533 11.74 -4.54 17.25
CA ILE A 533 10.71 -3.54 16.95
C ILE A 533 10.89 -2.29 17.81
N LEU A 534 11.10 -2.45 19.13
CA LEU A 534 11.32 -1.34 20.07
C LEU A 534 12.49 -0.47 19.61
N ILE A 535 13.64 -1.08 19.33
CA ILE A 535 14.87 -0.38 18.93
C ILE A 535 14.63 0.41 17.64
N VAL A 536 14.09 -0.22 16.60
CA VAL A 536 13.88 0.44 15.31
C VAL A 536 12.86 1.57 15.42
N CYS A 537 11.74 1.34 16.12
CA CYS A 537 10.70 2.36 16.30
C CYS A 537 11.19 3.55 17.13
N ILE A 538 11.96 3.31 18.20
CA ILE A 538 12.50 4.38 19.05
C ILE A 538 13.57 5.18 18.30
N VAL A 539 14.51 4.51 17.61
CA VAL A 539 15.58 5.18 16.86
C VAL A 539 15.00 6.03 15.74
N MET A 540 14.15 5.44 14.88
CA MET A 540 13.53 6.16 13.76
C MET A 540 12.50 7.19 14.24
N GLY A 541 11.74 6.87 15.29
CA GLY A 541 10.77 7.76 15.90
C GLY A 541 11.44 9.00 16.51
N ALA A 542 12.51 8.83 17.28
CA ALA A 542 13.28 9.94 17.84
C ALA A 542 13.92 10.78 16.72
N PHE A 543 14.56 10.12 15.75
CA PHE A 543 15.18 10.79 14.61
C PHE A 543 14.18 11.68 13.85
N ALA A 544 13.00 11.16 13.52
CA ALA A 544 11.96 11.89 12.80
C ALA A 544 11.17 12.89 13.67
N SER A 545 11.18 12.74 15.00
CA SER A 545 10.45 13.62 15.93
C SER A 545 11.09 14.99 16.14
N PHE A 546 12.41 15.08 15.91
CA PHE A 546 13.20 16.30 16.13
C PHE A 546 13.78 16.91 14.86
N ARG A 547 13.62 16.24 13.70
CA ARG A 547 14.15 16.69 12.41
C ARG A 547 13.01 16.81 11.40
N THR A 548 12.97 17.94 10.72
CA THR A 548 12.08 18.19 9.56
C THR A 548 12.82 18.06 8.22
N THR A 549 14.13 17.88 8.23
CA THR A 549 14.93 17.70 7.01
C THR A 549 15.81 16.46 7.16
N PHE A 550 15.76 15.60 6.13
CA PHE A 550 16.46 14.33 6.05
C PHE A 550 17.45 14.38 4.89
N PRO A 551 18.75 14.60 5.15
CA PRO A 551 19.78 14.55 4.12
C PRO A 551 19.94 13.13 3.55
N LEU A 552 20.46 13.01 2.34
CA LEU A 552 20.52 11.74 1.62
C LEU A 552 21.23 10.62 2.41
N TRP A 553 22.30 10.91 3.17
CA TRP A 553 23.00 9.88 3.96
C TRP A 553 22.10 9.12 4.95
N THR A 554 20.97 9.70 5.36
CA THR A 554 20.05 9.05 6.30
C THR A 554 19.38 7.83 5.66
N CYS A 555 19.26 7.77 4.33
CA CYS A 555 18.73 6.59 3.64
C CYS A 555 19.67 5.39 3.81
N SER A 556 21.00 5.60 3.80
CA SER A 556 21.97 4.53 4.01
C SER A 556 21.85 3.93 5.41
N VAL A 557 21.65 4.77 6.43
CA VAL A 557 21.40 4.30 7.81
C VAL A 557 20.11 3.51 7.89
N ALA A 558 19.02 4.02 7.28
CA ALA A 558 17.76 3.32 7.25
C ALA A 558 17.88 1.94 6.56
N PHE A 559 18.54 1.85 5.41
CA PHE A 559 18.74 0.59 4.70
C PHE A 559 19.60 -0.41 5.48
N LEU A 560 20.64 0.03 6.18
CA LEU A 560 21.49 -0.84 7.02
C LEU A 560 20.74 -1.36 8.26
N LEU A 561 19.77 -0.62 8.77
CA LEU A 561 18.99 -1.00 9.94
C LEU A 561 18.13 -2.25 9.69
N TYR A 562 17.71 -2.51 8.44
CA TYR A 562 16.92 -3.71 8.09
C TYR A 562 17.71 -5.03 8.25
N PRO A 563 18.85 -5.26 7.56
CA PRO A 563 19.65 -6.48 7.79
C PRO A 563 20.24 -6.53 9.21
N PHE A 564 20.54 -5.37 9.82
CA PHE A 564 20.94 -5.33 11.23
C PHE A 564 19.86 -5.89 12.15
N SER A 565 18.59 -5.56 11.91
CA SER A 565 17.47 -6.06 12.69
C SER A 565 17.37 -7.60 12.66
N LEU A 566 17.52 -8.20 11.47
CA LEU A 566 17.54 -9.65 11.28
C LEU A 566 18.74 -10.32 11.96
N ALA A 567 19.93 -9.74 11.79
CA ALA A 567 21.15 -10.22 12.44
C ALA A 567 21.05 -10.16 13.98
N LEU A 568 20.43 -9.09 14.51
CA LEU A 568 20.23 -8.92 15.93
C LEU A 568 19.28 -9.98 16.50
N VAL A 569 18.13 -10.26 15.83
CA VAL A 569 17.25 -11.36 16.25
C VAL A 569 18.00 -12.69 16.22
N TYR A 570 18.74 -12.97 15.14
CA TYR A 570 19.51 -14.20 15.03
C TYR A 570 20.52 -14.37 16.18
N VAL A 571 21.27 -13.31 16.52
CA VAL A 571 22.21 -13.37 17.64
C VAL A 571 21.50 -13.55 18.98
N LEU A 572 20.41 -12.82 19.24
CA LEU A 572 19.68 -12.92 20.49
C LEU A 572 19.08 -14.33 20.69
N VAL A 573 18.49 -14.90 19.65
CA VAL A 573 17.86 -16.22 19.72
C VAL A 573 18.91 -17.34 19.77
N TYR A 574 19.87 -17.36 18.85
CA TYR A 574 20.78 -18.51 18.69
C TYR A 574 22.04 -18.46 19.54
N VAL A 575 22.53 -17.27 19.88
CA VAL A 575 23.76 -17.12 20.67
C VAL A 575 23.43 -16.96 22.14
N PHE A 576 22.44 -16.12 22.46
CA PHE A 576 22.07 -15.82 23.85
C PHE A 576 20.90 -16.67 24.38
N GLY A 577 20.21 -17.42 23.51
CA GLY A 577 19.06 -18.23 23.92
C GLY A 577 17.89 -17.39 24.44
N TRP A 578 17.76 -16.15 23.95
CA TRP A 578 16.77 -15.19 24.43
C TRP A 578 15.49 -15.32 23.60
N SER A 579 14.48 -16.00 24.16
CA SER A 579 13.12 -16.17 23.61
C SER A 579 12.08 -15.50 24.49
#